data_AF-A0A7S3FAC2-F1
#
_entry.id   AF-A0A7S3FAC2-F1
#
_cell.length_a   1.000
_cell.length_b   1.000
_cell.length_c   1.000
_cell.angle_alpha   90.00
_cell.angle_beta   90.00
_cell.angle_gamma   90.00
#
_symmetry.space_group_name_H-M   'P 1'
#
loop_
_entity.id
_entity.type
_entity.pdbx_description
1 polymer ?
#
loop_
_entity_poly.entity_id
_entity_poly.type
_entity_poly.pdbx_seq_one_letter_code
_entity_poly.pdbx_strand_id
1 'polypeptide(L)'
;GVHGGQEGQEAVADVGVAAAGSAGTSPREELYTLVLVDPDAPSPSDPSLREWLHWAVVNIPAGGGAEDGAEVVAYRAPLDDETAPRGAHRFAFLAFPQPKGAFEGDALDELTPSTRAKFRAYLWAHEAGLGPCCGAVYFN
;
A
#
# COMPACT_ATOMS: atom_id res chain seq x y z
N GLY A 1 0.70 25.64 -15.42
CA GLY A 1 0.26 25.20 -14.09
C GLY A 1 -0.16 23.77 -14.22
N VAL A 2 0.52 22.85 -13.52
CA VAL A 2 0.21 21.42 -13.55
C VAL A 2 -0.67 21.12 -12.34
N HIS A 3 -1.98 20.98 -12.56
CA HIS A 3 -2.99 20.65 -11.54
C HIS A 3 -3.34 19.15 -11.51
N GLY A 4 -2.57 18.28 -12.18
CA GLY A 4 -2.88 16.84 -12.30
C GLY A 4 -2.46 15.97 -11.09
N GLY A 5 -2.03 16.56 -9.98
CA GLY A 5 -1.50 15.80 -8.84
C GLY A 5 -2.53 15.43 -7.77
N GLN A 6 -3.65 16.16 -7.67
CA GLN A 6 -4.56 16.05 -6.52
C GLN A 6 -5.66 15.00 -6.70
N GLU A 7 -6.20 14.83 -7.91
CA GLU A 7 -7.35 13.93 -8.16
C GLU A 7 -7.00 12.45 -7.88
N GLY A 8 -5.78 12.01 -8.17
CA GLY A 8 -5.34 10.65 -7.88
C GLY A 8 -5.04 10.38 -6.41
N GLN A 9 -4.66 11.41 -5.63
CA GLN A 9 -4.44 11.30 -4.19
C GLN A 9 -5.76 11.24 -3.41
N GLU A 10 -6.78 11.99 -3.85
CA GLU A 10 -8.12 11.92 -3.24
C GLU A 10 -8.75 10.54 -3.45
N ALA A 11 -8.56 9.91 -4.62
CA ALA A 11 -9.15 8.60 -4.92
C ALA A 11 -8.63 7.45 -4.03
N VAL A 12 -7.40 7.53 -3.51
CA VAL A 12 -6.84 6.50 -2.62
C VAL A 12 -7.06 6.82 -1.14
N ALA A 13 -7.38 8.07 -0.79
CA ALA A 13 -7.61 8.47 0.59
C ALA A 13 -8.76 7.66 1.22
N ASP A 14 -9.88 7.46 0.51
CA ASP A 14 -11.06 6.73 1.00
C ASP A 14 -10.88 5.20 1.15
N VAL A 15 -9.67 4.63 0.97
CA VAL A 15 -9.47 3.18 1.13
C VAL A 15 -9.46 2.79 2.60
N GLY A 16 -10.58 2.22 3.05
CA GLY A 16 -10.76 1.75 4.42
C GLY A 16 -10.26 0.33 4.69
N VAL A 17 -9.81 0.09 5.94
CA VAL A 17 -9.54 -1.26 6.46
C VAL A 17 -10.63 -1.64 7.44
N ALA A 18 -11.47 -2.61 7.09
CA ALA A 18 -12.53 -3.08 7.97
C ALA A 18 -11.93 -3.76 9.22
N ALA A 19 -12.49 -3.47 10.40
CA ALA A 19 -12.05 -4.10 11.64
C ALA A 19 -12.32 -5.62 11.59
N ALA A 20 -11.27 -6.43 11.78
CA ALA A 20 -11.44 -7.83 12.10
C ALA A 20 -11.99 -7.92 13.53
N GLY A 21 -13.08 -8.63 13.75
CA GLY A 21 -13.67 -8.79 15.09
C GLY A 21 -12.78 -9.62 16.01
N SER A 22 -11.72 -9.04 16.56
CA SER A 22 -10.86 -9.68 17.56
C SER A 22 -11.42 -9.43 18.96
N ALA A 23 -11.81 -10.51 19.65
CA ALA A 23 -12.37 -10.42 20.99
C ALA A 23 -11.29 -10.01 22.01
N GLY A 24 -11.27 -8.74 22.40
CA GLY A 24 -10.51 -8.26 23.58
C GLY A 24 -9.64 -7.03 23.34
N THR A 25 -9.37 -6.66 22.09
CA THR A 25 -8.61 -5.44 21.74
C THR A 25 -9.60 -4.38 21.27
N SER A 26 -9.48 -3.14 21.74
CA SER A 26 -10.32 -2.07 21.22
C SER A 26 -9.95 -1.81 19.75
N PRO A 27 -10.90 -1.51 18.83
CA PRO A 27 -10.59 -1.30 17.41
C PRO A 27 -9.51 -0.24 17.15
N ARG A 28 -9.34 0.71 18.08
CA ARG A 28 -8.31 1.76 18.00
C ARG A 28 -6.90 1.30 18.36
N GLU A 29 -6.77 0.11 18.96
CA GLU A 29 -5.47 -0.49 19.29
C GLU A 29 -5.01 -1.49 18.22
N GLU A 30 -5.89 -1.91 17.31
CA GLU A 30 -5.51 -2.64 16.11
C GLU A 30 -5.13 -1.67 15.00
N LEU A 31 -3.90 -1.80 14.53
CA LEU A 31 -3.36 -1.00 13.43
C LEU A 31 -3.05 -1.90 12.24
N TYR A 32 -3.20 -1.33 11.05
CA TYR A 32 -2.98 -1.99 9.78
C TYR A 32 -2.04 -1.18 8.91
N THR A 33 -1.32 -1.90 8.06
CA THR A 33 -0.56 -1.38 6.94
C THR A 33 -1.29 -1.75 5.65
N LEU A 34 -1.45 -0.76 4.77
CA LEU A 34 -2.01 -0.92 3.43
C LEU A 34 -0.91 -0.65 2.39
N VAL A 35 -0.78 -1.53 1.41
CA VAL A 35 0.20 -1.42 0.33
C VAL A 35 -0.50 -1.59 -1.02
N LEU A 36 -0.20 -0.70 -1.97
CA LEU A 36 -0.66 -0.80 -3.36
C LEU A 36 0.50 -1.19 -4.27
N VAL A 37 0.36 -2.31 -4.98
CA VAL A 37 1.39 -2.83 -5.90
C VAL A 37 0.84 -3.15 -7.28
N ASP A 38 1.73 -3.07 -8.28
CA ASP A 38 1.50 -3.48 -9.66
C ASP A 38 2.43 -4.68 -10.01
N PRO A 39 1.92 -5.93 -10.02
CA PRO A 39 2.66 -7.12 -10.47
C PRO A 39 3.00 -7.14 -11.96
N ASP A 40 2.46 -6.23 -12.76
CA ASP A 40 2.56 -6.23 -14.20
C ASP A 40 3.56 -5.16 -14.70
N ALA A 41 4.16 -4.33 -13.86
CA ALA A 41 5.09 -3.29 -14.30
C ALA A 41 6.34 -3.82 -15.06
N PRO A 42 6.77 -3.16 -16.17
CA PRO A 42 6.12 -2.02 -16.84
C PRO A 42 4.96 -2.38 -17.76
N SER A 43 4.76 -3.67 -18.08
CA SER A 43 3.55 -4.13 -18.78
C SER A 43 3.23 -5.59 -18.52
N PRO A 44 1.96 -6.02 -18.62
CA PRO A 44 1.59 -7.43 -18.41
C PRO A 44 2.35 -8.41 -19.30
N SER A 45 2.74 -7.99 -20.51
CA SER A 45 3.54 -8.79 -21.45
C SER A 45 5.03 -8.84 -21.13
N ASP A 46 5.57 -7.85 -20.43
CA ASP A 46 6.97 -7.77 -20.02
C ASP A 46 7.06 -7.20 -18.59
N PRO A 47 6.74 -7.99 -17.56
CA PRO A 47 6.66 -7.51 -16.19
C PRO A 47 8.04 -7.52 -15.51
N SER A 48 9.05 -6.94 -16.17
CA SER A 48 10.46 -6.97 -15.75
C SER A 48 10.77 -6.15 -14.48
N LEU A 49 9.88 -5.26 -14.08
CA LEU A 49 9.98 -4.41 -12.88
C LEU A 49 9.06 -4.86 -11.74
N ARG A 50 8.35 -5.98 -11.90
CA ARG A 50 7.41 -6.50 -10.90
C ARG A 50 8.07 -6.83 -9.55
N GLU A 51 7.41 -6.63 -8.43
CA GLU A 51 6.21 -5.78 -8.25
C GLU A 51 6.63 -4.31 -8.20
N TRP A 52 5.80 -3.40 -8.72
CA TRP A 52 6.03 -1.96 -8.57
C TRP A 52 5.22 -1.40 -7.41
N LEU A 53 5.88 -0.73 -6.47
CA LEU A 53 5.23 -0.11 -5.31
C LEU A 53 4.64 1.26 -5.67
N HIS A 54 3.31 1.35 -5.70
CA HIS A 54 2.59 2.59 -5.95
C HIS A 54 2.37 3.40 -4.69
N TRP A 55 2.07 2.75 -3.57
CA TRP A 55 1.69 3.43 -2.33
C TRP A 55 1.86 2.53 -1.11
N ALA A 56 2.21 3.10 0.04
CA ALA A 56 2.17 2.40 1.32
C ALA A 56 1.83 3.37 2.46
N VAL A 57 0.88 2.95 3.29
CA VAL A 57 0.42 3.66 4.48
C VAL A 57 0.41 2.69 5.65
N VAL A 58 0.92 3.14 6.80
CA VAL A 58 0.96 2.37 8.04
C VAL A 58 0.12 3.04 9.11
N ASN A 59 -0.02 2.40 10.27
CA ASN A 59 -0.73 2.93 11.43
C ASN A 59 -2.19 3.29 11.16
N ILE A 60 -2.84 2.59 10.21
CA ILE A 60 -4.28 2.76 9.93
C ILE A 60 -5.07 2.08 11.04
N PRO A 61 -5.91 2.79 11.83
CA PRO A 61 -6.75 2.18 12.83
C PRO A 61 -7.77 1.21 12.22
N ALA A 62 -8.09 0.12 12.93
CA ALA A 62 -9.13 -0.81 12.49
C ALA A 62 -10.49 -0.10 12.35
N GLY A 63 -11.13 -0.22 11.19
CA GLY A 63 -12.36 0.49 10.86
C GLY A 63 -12.16 1.96 10.46
N GLY A 64 -10.91 2.43 10.36
CA GLY A 64 -10.54 3.73 9.83
C GLY A 64 -10.17 3.67 8.34
N GLY A 65 -9.82 4.84 7.81
CA GLY A 65 -9.38 5.04 6.44
C GLY A 65 -7.87 5.23 6.33
N ALA A 66 -7.33 5.13 5.12
CA ALA A 66 -5.91 5.37 4.89
C ALA A 66 -5.49 6.81 5.23
N GLU A 67 -6.42 7.77 5.19
CA GLU A 67 -6.23 9.14 5.66
C GLU A 67 -5.97 9.26 7.17
N ASP A 68 -6.35 8.25 7.96
CA ASP A 68 -6.07 8.18 9.40
C ASP A 68 -4.66 7.63 9.71
N GLY A 69 -3.94 7.15 8.68
CA GLY A 69 -2.62 6.53 8.80
C GLY A 69 -1.45 7.48 8.55
N ALA A 70 -0.24 6.90 8.58
CA ALA A 70 1.01 7.57 8.22
C ALA A 70 1.50 7.05 6.86
N GLU A 71 1.61 7.95 5.88
CA GLU A 71 2.13 7.62 4.55
C GLU A 71 3.65 7.43 4.61
N VAL A 72 4.13 6.22 4.30
CA VAL A 72 5.58 5.90 4.24
C VAL A 72 6.09 5.87 2.81
N VAL A 73 5.22 5.64 1.84
CA VAL A 73 5.53 5.77 0.42
C VAL A 73 4.41 6.51 -0.25
N ALA A 74 4.69 7.74 -0.70
CA ALA A 74 3.72 8.60 -1.36
C ALA A 74 3.03 7.93 -2.54
N TYR A 75 1.73 8.18 -2.71
CA TYR A 75 0.98 7.63 -3.85
C TYR A 75 1.62 8.09 -5.16
N ARG A 76 1.84 7.13 -6.07
CA ARG A 76 2.23 7.40 -7.44
C ARG A 76 1.21 6.77 -8.36
N ALA A 77 0.50 7.59 -9.11
CA ALA A 77 -0.45 7.12 -10.11
C ALA A 77 0.22 6.15 -11.10
N PRO A 78 -0.53 5.17 -11.64
CA PRO A 78 -0.13 4.44 -12.83
C PRO A 78 0.36 5.41 -13.91
N LEU A 79 1.36 4.99 -14.67
CA LEU A 79 1.81 5.80 -15.81
C LEU A 79 0.77 5.64 -16.92
N ASP A 80 -0.07 6.65 -17.07
CA ASP A 80 -0.97 6.86 -18.20
C ASP A 80 -0.15 7.36 -19.40
N ASP A 81 0.89 6.62 -19.78
CA ASP A 81 1.61 6.92 -20.99
C ASP A 81 0.83 6.31 -22.16
N GLU A 82 0.44 7.12 -23.14
CA GLU A 82 -0.12 6.68 -24.42
C GLU A 82 0.82 5.70 -25.17
N THR A 83 2.06 5.54 -24.71
CA THR A 83 3.06 4.55 -25.16
C THR A 83 3.20 3.32 -24.24
N ALA A 84 2.45 3.25 -23.13
CA ALA A 84 2.44 2.10 -22.23
C ALA A 84 2.10 0.83 -23.03
N PRO A 85 2.86 -0.27 -22.89
CA PRO A 85 2.65 -1.44 -23.72
C PRO A 85 1.24 -1.99 -23.50
N ARG A 86 0.53 -2.23 -24.62
CA ARG A 86 -0.88 -2.66 -24.65
C ARG A 86 -1.17 -3.76 -23.61
N GLY A 87 -1.91 -3.43 -22.56
CA GLY A 87 -2.41 -4.38 -21.58
C GLY A 87 -2.97 -3.68 -20.34
N ALA A 88 -4.08 -4.17 -19.80
CA ALA A 88 -4.60 -3.69 -18.53
C ALA A 88 -3.71 -4.23 -17.40
N HIS A 89 -3.11 -3.34 -16.61
CA HIS A 89 -2.33 -3.71 -15.43
C HIS A 89 -3.26 -4.19 -14.33
N ARG A 90 -2.83 -5.19 -13.56
CA ARG A 90 -3.50 -5.53 -12.31
C ARG A 90 -2.86 -4.72 -11.20
N PHE A 91 -3.68 -4.06 -10.42
CA PHE A 91 -3.27 -3.43 -9.18
C PHE A 91 -3.80 -4.24 -8.00
N ALA A 92 -3.00 -4.35 -6.94
CA ALA A 92 -3.37 -5.07 -5.73
C ALA A 92 -3.21 -4.16 -4.51
N PHE A 93 -4.30 -3.90 -3.80
CA PHE A 93 -4.24 -3.46 -2.41
C PHE A 93 -4.03 -4.68 -1.51
N LEU A 94 -3.04 -4.62 -0.63
CA LEU A 94 -2.71 -5.65 0.35
C LEU A 94 -2.76 -5.04 1.74
N ALA A 95 -3.48 -5.69 2.66
CA ALA A 95 -3.59 -5.28 4.06
C ALA A 95 -2.85 -6.25 4.99
N PHE A 96 -2.10 -5.70 5.93
CA PHE A 96 -1.31 -6.45 6.92
C PHE A 96 -1.57 -5.90 8.33
N PRO A 97 -1.88 -6.76 9.32
CA PRO A 97 -2.03 -6.30 10.70
C PRO A 97 -0.65 -6.00 11.32
N GLN A 98 -0.58 -4.97 12.16
CA GLN A 98 0.63 -4.55 12.85
C GLN A 98 0.68 -5.10 14.28
N PRO A 99 1.87 -5.45 14.80
CA PRO A 99 2.03 -5.67 16.23
C PRO A 99 1.78 -4.36 17.01
N LYS A 100 1.41 -4.49 18.28
CA LYS A 100 1.15 -3.32 19.14
C LYS A 100 2.42 -2.47 19.26
N GLY A 101 2.32 -1.18 18.95
CA GLY A 101 3.44 -0.24 19.00
C GLY A 101 4.49 -0.43 17.90
N ALA A 102 4.13 -1.01 16.75
CA ALA A 102 5.07 -1.33 15.68
C ALA A 102 5.88 -0.14 15.16
N PHE A 103 5.22 0.99 14.90
CA PHE A 103 5.83 2.11 14.18
C PHE A 103 5.59 3.43 14.92
N GLU A 104 6.62 3.92 15.60
CA GLU A 104 6.66 5.20 16.30
C GLU A 104 7.94 5.96 15.93
N GLY A 105 7.86 7.29 15.83
CA GLY A 105 9.02 8.15 15.59
C GLY A 105 9.79 7.81 14.29
N ASP A 106 11.12 7.75 14.40
CA ASP A 106 12.04 7.54 13.28
C ASP A 106 11.91 6.17 12.62
N ALA A 107 11.19 5.20 13.23
CA ALA A 107 10.94 3.89 12.63
C ALA A 107 10.19 3.98 11.30
N LEU A 108 9.44 5.06 11.05
CA LEU A 108 8.76 5.29 9.78
C LEU A 108 9.72 5.49 8.61
N ASP A 109 10.87 6.12 8.85
CA ASP A 109 11.88 6.36 7.81
C ASP A 109 12.53 5.04 7.36
N GLU A 110 12.71 4.09 8.30
CA GLU A 110 13.27 2.76 8.02
C GLU A 110 12.35 1.89 7.16
N LEU A 111 11.05 2.18 7.12
CA LEU A 111 10.08 1.46 6.30
C LEU A 111 10.12 1.86 4.83
N THR A 112 10.68 3.02 4.50
CA THR A 112 10.69 3.56 3.14
C THR A 112 11.65 2.77 2.25
N PRO A 113 11.17 2.01 1.24
CA PRO A 113 12.04 1.27 0.35
C PRO A 113 12.88 2.21 -0.53
N SER A 114 14.14 1.84 -0.79
CA SER A 114 15.04 2.62 -1.64
C SER A 114 14.63 2.66 -3.12
N THR A 115 13.77 1.74 -3.55
CA THR A 115 13.23 1.66 -4.91
C THR A 115 11.79 1.16 -4.89
N ARG A 116 10.99 1.62 -5.85
CA ARG A 116 9.63 1.10 -6.11
C ARG A 116 9.64 -0.14 -6.98
N ALA A 117 10.62 -0.27 -7.87
CA ALA A 117 10.74 -1.42 -8.77
C ALA A 117 11.26 -2.65 -8.03
N LYS A 118 10.82 -3.84 -8.48
CA LYS A 118 11.19 -5.13 -7.89
C LYS A 118 10.90 -5.21 -6.40
N PHE A 119 9.87 -4.49 -5.97
CA PHE A 119 9.36 -4.57 -4.63
C PHE A 119 8.79 -5.97 -4.38
N ARG A 120 8.84 -6.41 -3.13
CA ARG A 120 8.37 -7.73 -2.70
C ARG A 120 7.51 -7.53 -1.47
N ALA A 121 6.22 -7.28 -1.66
CA ALA A 121 5.33 -6.83 -0.58
C ALA A 121 5.34 -7.76 0.64
N TYR A 122 5.25 -9.06 0.42
CA TYR A 122 5.30 -10.06 1.50
C TYR A 122 6.64 -10.12 2.23
N LEU A 123 7.76 -9.93 1.51
CA LEU A 123 9.08 -9.94 2.14
C LEU A 123 9.28 -8.67 2.97
N TRP A 124 8.93 -7.51 2.41
CA TRP A 124 8.99 -6.23 3.12
C TRP A 124 8.11 -6.25 4.37
N ALA A 125 6.88 -6.80 4.27
CA ALA A 125 5.99 -6.95 5.41
C ALA A 125 6.60 -7.85 6.50
N HIS A 126 7.21 -8.97 6.10
CA HIS A 126 7.91 -9.87 7.02
C HIS A 126 9.10 -9.19 7.71
N GLU A 127 9.93 -8.48 6.96
CA GLU A 127 11.10 -7.74 7.47
C GLU A 127 10.69 -6.60 8.41
N ALA A 128 9.56 -5.94 8.15
CA ALA A 128 8.96 -4.93 9.01
C ALA A 128 8.22 -5.51 10.24
N GLY A 129 8.19 -6.84 10.41
CA GLY A 129 7.53 -7.51 11.55
C GLY A 129 6.00 -7.49 11.49
N LEU A 130 5.41 -7.26 10.31
CA LEU A 130 3.97 -7.30 10.11
C LEU A 130 3.44 -8.73 10.19
N GLY A 131 2.16 -8.87 10.58
CA GLY A 131 1.47 -10.14 10.50
C GLY A 131 1.20 -10.60 9.06
N PRO A 132 0.66 -11.82 8.88
CA PRO A 132 0.31 -12.31 7.55
C PRO A 132 -0.74 -11.42 6.88
N CYS A 133 -0.67 -11.31 5.55
CA CYS A 133 -1.66 -10.59 4.74
C CYS A 133 -3.08 -11.07 5.08
N CYS A 134 -3.93 -10.15 5.52
CA CYS A 134 -5.28 -10.45 6.00
C CYS A 134 -6.38 -10.01 5.01
N GLY A 135 -6.00 -9.27 3.96
CA GLY A 135 -6.93 -8.83 2.93
C GLY A 135 -6.19 -8.45 1.65
N ALA A 136 -6.81 -8.74 0.51
CA ALA A 136 -6.33 -8.34 -0.80
C ALA A 136 -7.50 -7.99 -1.73
N VAL A 137 -7.39 -6.89 -2.46
CA VAL A 137 -8.34 -6.49 -3.50
C VAL A 137 -7.57 -6.22 -4.78
N TYR A 138 -8.04 -6.78 -5.89
CA TYR A 138 -7.45 -6.60 -7.22
C TYR A 138 -8.37 -5.79 -8.11
N PHE A 139 -7.80 -4.87 -8.87
CA PHE A 139 -8.50 -4.08 -9.88
C PHE A 139 -7.60 -3.91 -11.12
N ASN A 140 -8.18 -3.49 -12.24
CA ASN A 140 -7.45 -3.22 -13.47
C ASN A 140 -7.68 -1.79 -13.93
#